data_AF-A0A923AVP0-F1
#
_entry.id   AF-A0A923AVP0-F1
#
_cell.length_a   1.000
_cell.length_b   1.000
_cell.length_c   1.000
_cell.angle_alpha   90.00
_cell.angle_beta   90.00
_cell.angle_gamma   90.00
#
_symmetry.space_group_name_H-M   'P 1'
#
loop_
_entity.id
_entity.type
_entity.pdbx_description
1 polymer ?
#
loop_
_entity_poly.entity_id
_entity_poly.type
_entity_poly.pdbx_seq_one_letter_code
_entity_poly.pdbx_strand_id
1 'polypeptide(L)'
;MRGLGSVIVLVVIGVVILTAFLVGWPRYNVYRQEMAGRAAYAQAEQDRRIRVLEAQAALDSAQLTAQAEIARARGTNEANRIMADSLGGPENYLRWSYINMLQETAGRGDRQVIYIPTEAGMPILEAGRRAQ
;
A
#
# COMPACT_ATOMS: atom_id res chain seq x y z
N MET A 1 42.92 59.33 45.18
CA MET A 1 43.43 58.52 44.05
C MET A 1 42.96 57.05 44.03
N ARG A 2 42.22 56.54 45.02
CA ARG A 2 41.78 55.12 45.07
C ARG A 2 40.62 54.73 44.14
N GLY A 3 39.78 55.67 43.70
CA GLY A 3 38.63 55.39 42.82
C GLY A 3 38.96 55.27 41.32
N LEU A 4 40.08 55.85 40.87
CA LEU A 4 40.44 55.83 39.44
C LEU A 4 40.90 54.42 39.00
N GLY A 5 41.64 53.72 39.87
CA GLY A 5 42.12 52.37 39.60
C GLY A 5 41.00 51.32 39.51
N SER A 6 39.99 51.40 40.37
CA SER A 6 38.84 50.49 40.34
C SER A 6 37.97 50.67 39.09
N VAL A 7 37.83 51.90 38.60
CA VAL A 7 37.07 52.19 37.37
C VAL A 7 37.81 51.62 36.15
N ILE A 8 39.13 51.76 36.07
CA ILE A 8 39.93 51.22 34.97
C ILE A 8 39.82 49.68 34.92
N VAL A 9 39.88 49.00 36.08
CA VAL A 9 39.73 47.53 36.15
C VAL A 9 38.35 47.07 35.66
N LEU A 10 37.28 47.74 36.07
CA LEU A 10 35.92 47.42 35.61
C LEU A 10 35.75 47.62 34.11
N VAL A 11 36.33 48.68 33.55
CA VAL A 11 36.31 48.93 32.09
C VAL A 11 37.05 47.83 31.35
N VAL A 12 38.23 47.41 31.82
CA VAL A 12 38.99 46.33 31.19
C VAL A 12 38.22 45.00 31.24
N ILE A 13 37.61 44.65 32.37
CA ILE A 13 36.78 43.44 32.49
C ILE A 13 35.58 43.51 31.53
N GLY A 14 34.92 44.67 31.46
CA GLY A 14 33.81 44.89 30.53
C GLY A 14 34.23 44.68 29.07
N VAL A 15 35.38 45.21 28.66
CA VAL A 15 35.93 45.03 27.30
C VAL A 15 36.27 43.57 27.00
N VAL A 16 36.83 42.84 27.98
CA VAL A 16 37.15 41.40 27.82
C VAL A 16 35.87 40.57 27.64
N ILE A 17 34.82 40.83 28.41
CA ILE A 17 33.54 40.13 28.27
C ILE A 17 32.90 40.46 26.92
N LEU A 18 32.93 41.72 26.51
CA LEU A 18 32.31 42.17 25.26
C LEU A 18 33.03 41.60 24.05
N THR A 19 34.37 41.54 24.07
CA THR A 19 35.16 40.88 23.01
C THR A 19 34.94 39.37 22.98
N ALA A 20 34.88 38.70 24.12
CA ALA A 20 34.56 37.28 24.19
C ALA A 20 33.16 36.98 23.62
N PHE A 21 32.17 37.83 23.92
CA PHE A 21 30.81 37.71 23.41
C PHE A 21 30.74 37.95 21.89
N LEU A 22 31.38 39.01 21.39
CA LEU A 22 31.42 39.34 19.96
C LEU A 22 32.11 38.26 19.12
N VAL A 23 33.09 37.53 19.67
CA VAL A 23 33.76 36.44 18.96
C VAL A 23 33.05 35.09 19.14
N GLY A 24 32.49 34.83 20.33
CA GLY A 24 31.83 33.56 20.65
C GLY A 24 30.45 33.41 20.00
N TRP A 25 29.66 34.48 19.97
CA TRP A 25 28.29 34.47 19.43
C TRP A 25 28.19 34.09 17.94
N PRO A 26 28.97 34.70 17.00
CA PRO A 26 28.90 34.31 15.60
C PRO A 26 29.37 32.88 15.36
N ARG A 27 30.40 32.42 16.09
CA ARG A 27 30.89 31.04 15.99
C ARG A 27 29.85 30.02 16.45
N TYR A 28 29.16 30.28 17.56
CA TYR A 28 28.09 29.43 18.04
C TYR A 28 26.91 29.35 17.04
N ASN A 29 26.53 30.47 16.45
CA ASN A 29 25.45 30.50 15.46
C ASN A 29 25.78 29.69 14.19
N VAL A 30 27.03 29.68 13.72
CA VAL A 30 27.45 28.85 12.58
C VAL A 30 27.42 27.37 12.96
N TYR A 31 27.98 27.01 14.12
CA TYR A 31 27.95 25.63 14.61
C TYR A 31 26.52 25.10 14.73
N ARG A 32 25.61 25.90 15.29
CA ARG A 32 24.19 25.55 15.42
C ARG A 32 23.54 25.32 14.04
N GLN A 33 23.83 26.17 13.06
CA GLN A 33 23.31 26.02 11.70
C GLN A 33 23.86 24.77 11.01
N GLU A 34 25.15 24.48 11.18
CA GLU A 34 25.78 23.28 10.63
C GLU A 34 25.18 22.01 11.22
N MET A 35 25.02 21.95 12.55
CA MET A 35 24.40 20.81 13.21
C MET A 35 22.94 20.62 12.79
N ALA A 36 22.19 21.72 12.62
CA ALA A 36 20.82 21.67 12.09
C ALA A 36 20.79 21.14 10.64
N GLY A 37 21.71 21.58 9.78
CA GLY A 37 21.81 21.10 8.40
C GLY A 37 22.16 19.61 8.31
N ARG A 38 23.10 19.14 9.15
CA ARG A 38 23.47 17.72 9.25
C ARG A 38 22.30 16.87 9.72
N ALA A 39 21.55 17.33 10.73
CA ALA A 39 20.36 16.65 11.22
C ALA A 39 19.27 16.55 10.14
N ALA A 40 18.99 17.65 9.44
CA ALA A 40 18.01 17.67 8.36
C ALA A 40 18.42 16.75 7.18
N TYR A 41 19.70 16.72 6.82
CA TYR A 41 20.21 15.81 5.80
C TYR A 41 20.05 14.34 6.21
N ALA A 42 20.46 14.00 7.44
CA ALA A 42 20.36 12.64 7.96
C ALA A 42 18.90 12.18 8.01
N GLN A 43 17.97 13.04 8.42
CA GLN A 43 16.54 12.76 8.42
C GLN A 43 16.03 12.53 6.99
N ALA A 44 16.34 13.42 6.05
CA ALA A 44 15.92 13.27 4.66
C ALA A 44 16.45 11.98 4.02
N GLU A 45 17.67 11.55 4.37
CA GLU A 45 18.23 10.29 3.92
C GLU A 45 17.48 9.09 4.50
N GLN A 46 17.18 9.11 5.80
CA GLN A 46 16.37 8.08 6.44
C GLN A 46 14.98 7.98 5.81
N ASP A 47 14.30 9.11 5.60
CA ASP A 47 12.97 9.16 4.99
C ASP A 47 12.96 8.63 3.55
N ARG A 48 14.05 8.81 2.81
CA ARG A 48 14.20 8.21 1.47
C ARG A 48 14.39 6.70 1.56
N ARG A 49 15.22 6.22 2.49
CA ARG A 49 15.44 4.79 2.71
C ARG A 49 14.15 4.09 3.13
N ILE A 50 13.38 4.69 4.05
CA ILE A 50 12.08 4.19 4.49
C ILE A 50 11.14 4.06 3.28
N ARG A 51 10.99 5.11 2.47
CA ARG A 51 10.14 5.07 1.27
C ARG A 51 10.54 4.00 0.26
N VAL A 52 11.85 3.76 0.08
CA VAL A 52 12.33 2.69 -0.80
C VAL A 52 11.98 1.32 -0.23
N LEU A 53 12.16 1.11 1.07
CA LEU A 53 11.80 -0.14 1.73
C LEU A 53 10.29 -0.39 1.70
N GLU A 54 9.49 0.64 1.92
CA GLU A 54 8.02 0.58 1.80
C GLU A 54 7.60 0.24 0.37
N ALA A 55 8.20 0.87 -0.65
CA ALA A 55 7.91 0.58 -2.04
C ALA A 55 8.30 -0.86 -2.41
N GLN A 56 9.45 -1.34 -1.93
CA GLN A 56 9.87 -2.73 -2.14
C GLN A 56 8.91 -3.71 -1.47
N ALA A 57 8.53 -3.45 -0.21
CA ALA A 57 7.57 -4.29 0.51
C ALA A 57 6.20 -4.32 -0.19
N ALA A 58 5.74 -3.19 -0.73
CA ALA A 58 4.51 -3.12 -1.51
C ALA A 58 4.60 -3.94 -2.81
N LEU A 59 5.73 -3.88 -3.51
CA LEU A 59 5.99 -4.68 -4.71
C LEU A 59 6.01 -6.18 -4.40
N ASP A 60 6.73 -6.58 -3.35
CA ASP A 60 6.81 -7.99 -2.92
C ASP A 60 5.42 -8.51 -2.50
N SER A 61 4.67 -7.69 -1.76
CA SER A 61 3.29 -8.03 -1.38
C SER A 61 2.40 -8.21 -2.62
N ALA A 62 2.45 -7.30 -3.60
CA ALA A 62 1.66 -7.40 -4.82
C ALA A 62 2.02 -8.65 -5.63
N GLN A 63 3.32 -8.99 -5.71
CA GLN A 63 3.77 -10.22 -6.38
C GLN A 63 3.25 -11.48 -5.71
N LEU A 64 3.30 -11.55 -4.37
CA LEU A 64 2.78 -12.68 -3.61
C LEU A 64 1.26 -12.81 -3.77
N THR A 65 0.54 -11.69 -3.75
CA THR A 65 -0.91 -11.68 -4.00
C THR A 65 -1.23 -12.18 -5.40
N ALA A 66 -0.52 -11.70 -6.43
CA ALA A 66 -0.70 -12.15 -7.80
C ALA A 66 -0.43 -13.66 -7.96
N GLN A 67 0.63 -14.17 -7.32
CA GLN A 67 0.94 -15.60 -7.32
C GLN A 67 -0.17 -16.42 -6.62
N ALA A 68 -0.67 -15.95 -5.49
CA ALA A 68 -1.78 -16.59 -4.78
C ALA A 68 -3.06 -16.62 -5.62
N GLU A 69 -3.36 -15.55 -6.37
CA GLU A 69 -4.49 -15.51 -7.29
C GLU A 69 -4.35 -16.49 -8.45
N ILE A 70 -3.15 -16.62 -9.04
CA ILE A 70 -2.87 -17.62 -10.07
C ILE A 70 -3.07 -19.04 -9.52
N ALA A 71 -2.55 -19.33 -8.33
CA ALA A 71 -2.72 -20.64 -7.69
C ALA A 71 -4.20 -20.93 -7.42
N ARG A 72 -4.95 -19.94 -6.93
CA ARG A 72 -6.40 -20.06 -6.71
C ARG A 72 -7.14 -20.33 -8.02
N ALA A 73 -6.85 -19.56 -9.06
CA ALA A 73 -7.48 -19.72 -10.38
C ALA A 73 -7.18 -21.09 -11.00
N ARG A 74 -5.94 -21.59 -10.85
CA ARG A 74 -5.56 -22.95 -11.28
C ARG A 74 -6.35 -24.01 -10.50
N GLY A 75 -6.42 -23.91 -9.18
CA GLY A 75 -7.20 -24.84 -8.35
C GLY A 75 -8.69 -24.84 -8.72
N THR A 76 -9.29 -23.67 -8.95
CA THR A 76 -10.68 -23.57 -9.42
C THR A 76 -10.85 -24.19 -10.81
N ASN A 77 -9.91 -23.97 -11.74
CA ASN A 77 -9.97 -24.55 -13.07
C ASN A 77 -9.88 -26.09 -13.02
N GLU A 78 -8.94 -26.63 -12.24
CA GLU A 78 -8.77 -28.07 -12.05
C GLU A 78 -10.01 -28.70 -11.40
N ALA A 79 -10.58 -28.06 -10.38
CA ALA A 79 -11.83 -28.50 -9.76
C ALA A 79 -12.98 -28.51 -10.78
N ASN A 80 -13.12 -27.45 -11.58
CA ASN A 80 -14.15 -27.38 -12.62
C ASN A 80 -13.95 -28.45 -13.69
N ARG A 81 -12.71 -28.74 -14.09
CA ARG A 81 -12.40 -29.80 -15.05
C ARG A 81 -12.79 -31.17 -14.50
N ILE A 82 -12.42 -31.47 -13.25
CA ILE A 82 -12.79 -32.73 -12.58
C ILE A 82 -14.32 -32.88 -12.51
N MET A 83 -15.03 -31.80 -12.15
CA MET A 83 -16.49 -31.79 -12.13
C MET A 83 -17.10 -32.01 -13.51
N ALA A 84 -16.55 -31.35 -14.55
CA ALA A 84 -17.00 -31.56 -15.92
C ALA A 84 -16.80 -32.99 -16.41
N ASP A 85 -15.63 -33.56 -16.17
CA ASP A 85 -15.30 -34.93 -16.58
C ASP A 85 -16.18 -35.96 -15.84
N SER A 86 -16.35 -35.79 -14.52
CA SER A 86 -17.17 -36.69 -13.68
C SER A 86 -18.67 -36.64 -14.00
N LEU A 87 -19.18 -35.51 -14.49
CA LEU A 87 -20.57 -35.36 -14.91
C LEU A 87 -20.80 -35.77 -16.38
N GLY A 88 -19.76 -36.23 -17.09
CA GLY A 88 -19.88 -36.71 -18.48
C GLY A 88 -19.82 -35.60 -19.52
N GLY A 89 -19.19 -34.46 -19.19
CA GLY A 89 -18.85 -33.38 -20.11
C GLY A 89 -19.39 -32.00 -19.71
N PRO A 90 -19.05 -30.96 -20.50
CA PRO A 90 -19.38 -29.57 -20.20
C PRO A 90 -20.88 -29.29 -20.07
N GLU A 91 -21.69 -29.95 -20.89
CA GLU A 91 -23.14 -29.75 -20.93
C GLU A 91 -23.79 -30.14 -19.60
N ASN A 92 -23.47 -31.33 -19.09
CA ASN A 92 -23.99 -31.84 -17.81
C ASN A 92 -23.47 -31.04 -16.61
N TYR A 93 -22.24 -30.52 -16.70
CA TYR A 93 -21.70 -29.61 -15.69
C TYR A 93 -22.45 -28.28 -15.64
N LEU A 94 -22.76 -27.68 -16.79
CA LEU A 94 -23.57 -26.46 -16.83
C LEU A 94 -24.99 -26.71 -16.28
N ARG A 95 -25.59 -27.87 -16.60
CA ARG A 95 -26.89 -28.27 -16.03
C ARG A 95 -26.82 -28.37 -14.50
N TRP A 96 -25.82 -29.08 -13.97
CA TRP A 96 -25.61 -29.24 -12.54
C TRP A 96 -25.35 -27.90 -11.85
N SER A 97 -24.51 -27.04 -12.43
CA SER A 97 -24.19 -25.71 -11.90
C SER A 97 -25.42 -24.83 -11.80
N TYR A 98 -26.27 -24.84 -12.83
CA TYR A 98 -27.54 -24.13 -12.82
C TYR A 98 -28.50 -24.64 -11.74
N ILE A 99 -28.66 -25.96 -11.63
CA ILE A 99 -29.49 -26.57 -10.58
C ILE A 99 -28.97 -26.21 -9.18
N ASN A 100 -27.66 -26.24 -8.99
CA ASN A 100 -27.02 -25.89 -7.71
C ASN A 100 -27.26 -24.40 -7.36
N MET A 101 -27.10 -23.50 -8.33
CA MET A 101 -27.41 -22.07 -8.18
C MET A 101 -28.88 -21.84 -7.80
N LEU A 102 -29.81 -22.57 -8.42
CA LEU A 102 -31.24 -22.49 -8.09
C LEU A 102 -31.52 -22.96 -6.67
N GLN A 103 -30.88 -24.05 -6.21
CA GLN A 103 -31.03 -24.54 -4.83
C GLN A 103 -30.53 -23.51 -3.81
N GLU A 104 -29.36 -22.91 -4.05
CA GLU A 104 -28.78 -21.91 -3.15
C GLU A 104 -29.65 -20.64 -3.07
N THR A 105 -30.17 -20.19 -4.22
CA THR A 105 -31.02 -18.98 -4.30
C THR A 105 -32.42 -19.23 -3.74
N ALA A 106 -32.99 -20.43 -3.96
CA ALA A 106 -34.29 -20.82 -3.42
C ALA A 106 -34.32 -20.85 -1.89
N GLY A 107 -33.18 -21.10 -1.23
CA GLY A 107 -33.05 -21.04 0.22
C GLY A 107 -33.07 -19.62 0.82
N ARG A 108 -32.94 -18.56 0.00
CA ARG A 108 -32.85 -17.16 0.45
C ARG A 108 -34.13 -16.31 0.27
N GLY A 109 -35.26 -16.92 -0.09
CA GLY A 109 -36.59 -16.28 -0.03
C GLY A 109 -37.00 -15.37 -1.19
N ASP A 110 -36.05 -14.75 -1.91
CA ASP A 110 -36.37 -13.87 -3.06
C ASP A 110 -36.39 -14.65 -4.38
N ARG A 111 -37.58 -15.16 -4.71
CA ARG A 111 -37.85 -15.90 -5.94
C ARG A 111 -38.13 -14.91 -7.09
N GLN A 112 -37.11 -14.20 -7.57
CA GLN A 112 -37.24 -13.41 -8.80
C GLN A 112 -37.34 -14.36 -10.01
N VAL A 113 -38.56 -14.58 -10.50
CA VAL A 113 -38.82 -15.37 -11.70
C VAL A 113 -38.42 -14.53 -12.92
N ILE A 114 -37.14 -14.60 -13.28
CA ILE A 114 -36.62 -14.04 -14.53
C ILE A 114 -36.95 -15.03 -15.64
N TYR A 115 -37.88 -14.69 -16.52
CA TYR A 115 -38.24 -15.54 -17.66
C TYR A 115 -37.15 -15.48 -18.72
N ILE A 116 -36.42 -16.57 -18.88
CA ILE A 116 -35.40 -16.74 -19.91
C ILE A 116 -35.92 -17.81 -20.87
N PRO A 117 -36.00 -17.56 -22.20
CA PRO A 117 -36.41 -18.58 -23.14
C PRO A 117 -35.48 -19.81 -23.04
N THR A 118 -36.07 -21.00 -22.95
CA THR A 118 -35.36 -22.27 -22.74
C THR A 118 -35.71 -23.28 -23.83
N GLU A 119 -34.75 -24.10 -24.24
CA GLU A 119 -35.02 -25.41 -24.82
C GLU A 119 -34.56 -26.47 -23.81
N ALA A 120 -35.50 -27.31 -23.33
CA ALA A 120 -35.28 -28.32 -22.28
C ALA A 120 -34.91 -27.79 -20.86
N GLY A 121 -35.44 -26.63 -20.46
CA GLY A 121 -35.40 -26.15 -19.06
C GLY A 121 -34.13 -25.39 -18.64
N MET A 122 -33.24 -25.10 -19.59
CA MET A 122 -32.08 -24.22 -19.39
C MET A 122 -32.11 -23.04 -20.36
N PRO A 123 -31.64 -21.84 -19.95
CA PRO A 123 -31.43 -20.72 -20.85
C PRO A 123 -30.69 -21.11 -22.13
N ILE A 124 -31.10 -20.58 -23.29
CA ILE A 124 -30.45 -20.82 -24.59
C ILE A 124 -28.94 -20.58 -24.46
N LEU A 125 -28.16 -21.66 -24.64
CA LEU A 125 -26.70 -21.62 -24.50
C LEU A 125 -26.01 -21.18 -25.81
N GLU A 126 -26.71 -21.19 -26.97
CA GLU A 126 -26.14 -20.83 -28.29
C GLU A 126 -26.56 -19.46 -28.84
N ALA A 127 -26.95 -18.49 -28.01
CA ALA A 127 -27.34 -17.15 -28.44
C ALA A 127 -26.12 -16.33 -28.95
N GLY A 128 -25.60 -16.66 -30.13
CA GLY A 128 -24.46 -15.97 -30.75
C GLY A 128 -24.08 -16.40 -32.17
N ARG A 129 -24.49 -17.58 -32.66
CA ARG A 129 -24.24 -17.96 -34.06
C ARG A 129 -25.42 -17.59 -34.96
N ARG A 130 -25.66 -16.29 -35.16
CA ARG A 130 -26.22 -15.85 -36.44
C ARG A 130 -25.06 -15.66 -37.39
N ALA A 131 -25.02 -16.53 -38.40
CA ALA A 131 -24.19 -16.34 -39.57
C ALA A 131 -24.42 -14.92 -40.14
N GLN A 132 -23.33 -14.19 -40.29
CA GLN A 132 -23.10 -13.33 -41.45
C GLN A 132 -21.84 -13.87 -42.12
#